data_AF-A0A847V3T4-F1
#
_entry.id   AF-A0A847V3T4-F1
#
_cell.length_a   1.000
_cell.length_b   1.000
_cell.length_c   1.000
_cell.angle_alpha   90.00
_cell.angle_beta   90.00
_cell.angle_gamma   90.00
#
_symmetry.space_group_name_H-M   'P 1'
#
loop_
_entity.id
_entity.type
_entity.pdbx_description
1 polymer ?
#
loop_
_entity_poly.entity_id
_entity_poly.type
_entity_poly.pdbx_seq_one_letter_code
_entity_poly.pdbx_strand_id
1 'polypeptide(L)'
;MDREWEIDVSVSDVGSVFTLLGIAITSAVIGAAEIGYTMLWVTSAYERNGKDFFLDLLYATKYTWTAEYVIVAGSVILVSAIIFMATMSISLFYLNNLSTKRRRPSLNPLFGLYFLGLLLLIVTLLSAIMLRYS
;
A
#
# COMPACT_ATOMS: atom_id res chain seq x y z
N MET A 1 26.02 32.87 27.84
CA MET A 1 24.83 32.30 28.51
C MET A 1 23.84 32.01 27.42
N ASP A 2 23.77 30.73 27.06
CA ASP A 2 22.90 30.22 26.01
C ASP A 2 21.44 30.37 26.46
N ARG A 3 20.60 30.88 25.55
CA ARG A 3 19.19 31.21 25.85
C ARG A 3 18.36 29.93 25.90
N GLU A 4 18.31 29.28 27.06
CA GLU A 4 17.48 28.09 27.31
C GLU A 4 15.96 28.35 27.18
N TRP A 5 15.54 29.64 27.16
CA TRP A 5 14.15 30.07 27.09
C TRP A 5 13.66 30.37 25.66
N GLU A 6 14.56 30.43 24.69
CA GLU A 6 14.18 30.56 23.29
C GLU A 6 13.77 29.15 22.82
N ILE A 7 12.51 28.77 23.09
CA ILE A 7 11.88 27.69 22.34
C ILE A 7 11.93 28.18 20.90
N ASP A 8 12.93 27.69 20.17
CA ASP A 8 13.10 28.03 18.77
C ASP A 8 11.93 27.39 18.02
N VAL A 9 10.86 28.17 17.90
CA VAL A 9 9.65 27.89 17.12
C VAL A 9 9.93 28.11 15.63
N SER A 10 11.19 28.33 15.23
CA SER A 10 11.60 28.27 13.83
C SER A 10 11.42 26.85 13.30
N VAL A 11 10.18 26.62 12.88
CA VAL A 11 9.77 25.68 11.85
C VAL A 11 9.87 24.21 12.27
N SER A 12 9.15 23.84 13.34
CA SER A 12 8.37 22.60 13.21
C SER A 12 7.42 22.87 12.06
N ASP A 13 7.75 22.35 10.89
CA ASP A 13 7.01 22.57 9.65
C ASP A 13 5.68 21.82 9.80
N VAL A 14 4.72 22.43 10.51
CA VAL A 14 3.46 21.84 10.96
C VAL A 14 2.74 21.17 9.80
N GLY A 15 2.82 21.76 8.60
CA GLY A 15 2.31 21.18 7.36
C GLY A 15 2.97 19.85 6.98
N SER A 16 4.29 19.73 7.13
CA SER A 16 5.01 18.48 6.88
C SER A 16 4.61 17.38 7.86
N VAL A 17 4.37 17.72 9.13
CA VAL A 17 3.93 16.78 10.17
C VAL A 17 2.53 16.24 9.84
N PHE A 18 1.60 17.13 9.50
CA PHE A 18 0.26 16.72 9.06
C PHE A 18 0.29 15.90 7.77
N THR A 19 1.15 16.25 6.82
CA THR A 19 1.30 15.51 5.56
C THR A 19 1.85 14.11 5.80
N LEU A 20 2.89 13.97 6.63
CA LEU A 20 3.46 12.67 6.98
C LEU A 20 2.47 11.80 7.76
N LEU A 21 1.76 12.36 8.74
CA LEU A 21 0.69 11.64 9.45
C LEU A 21 -0.42 11.21 8.50
N GLY A 22 -0.87 12.11 7.61
CA GLY A 22 -1.90 11.82 6.61
C GLY A 22 -1.49 10.69 5.68
N ILE A 23 -0.27 10.74 5.13
CA ILE A 23 0.29 9.67 4.28
C ILE A 23 0.40 8.37 5.07
N ALA A 24 0.85 8.40 6.32
CA ALA A 24 1.01 7.20 7.14
C ALA A 24 -0.34 6.52 7.41
N ILE A 25 -1.34 7.28 7.86
CA ILE A 25 -2.67 6.75 8.17
C ILE A 25 -3.36 6.24 6.91
N THR A 26 -3.36 7.04 5.83
CA THR A 26 -4.02 6.63 4.57
C THR A 26 -3.36 5.40 3.96
N SER A 27 -2.03 5.34 3.94
CA SER A 27 -1.32 4.16 3.45
C SER A 27 -1.57 2.93 4.32
N ALA A 28 -1.67 3.08 5.64
CA ALA A 28 -2.04 1.98 6.54
C ALA A 28 -3.44 1.42 6.23
N VAL A 29 -4.42 2.32 6.07
CA VAL A 29 -5.80 1.95 5.76
C VAL A 29 -5.90 1.26 4.40
N ILE A 30 -5.24 1.81 3.37
CA ILE A 30 -5.25 1.22 2.02
C ILE A 30 -4.55 -0.15 2.03
N GLY A 31 -3.35 -0.26 2.61
CA GLY A 31 -2.63 -1.53 2.67
C GLY A 31 -3.39 -2.61 3.44
N ALA A 32 -4.02 -2.26 4.56
CA ALA A 32 -4.87 -3.19 5.30
C ALA A 32 -6.13 -3.61 4.50
N ALA A 33 -6.76 -2.66 3.81
CA ALA A 33 -7.92 -2.94 2.96
C ALA A 33 -7.57 -3.85 1.78
N GLU A 34 -6.40 -3.67 1.15
CA GLU A 34 -5.91 -4.50 0.06
C GLU A 34 -5.64 -5.95 0.50
N ILE A 35 -5.05 -6.14 1.69
CA ILE A 35 -4.86 -7.48 2.26
C ILE A 35 -6.22 -8.14 2.53
N GLY A 36 -7.16 -7.41 3.15
CA GLY A 36 -8.51 -7.91 3.42
C GLY A 36 -9.25 -8.27 2.14
N TYR A 37 -9.14 -7.43 1.10
CA TYR A 37 -9.74 -7.68 -0.20
C TYR A 37 -9.15 -8.92 -0.89
N THR A 38 -7.83 -9.12 -0.79
CA THR A 38 -7.18 -10.32 -1.33
C THR A 38 -7.72 -11.58 -0.66
N MET A 39 -7.92 -11.57 0.65
CA MET A 39 -8.50 -12.71 1.36
C MET A 39 -9.94 -12.98 0.94
N LEU A 40 -10.79 -11.94 0.88
CA LEU A 40 -12.16 -12.08 0.40
C LEU A 40 -12.21 -12.63 -1.03
N TRP A 41 -11.32 -12.17 -1.90
CA TRP A 41 -11.25 -12.63 -3.27
C TRP A 41 -10.88 -14.11 -3.35
N VAL A 42 -9.81 -14.53 -2.64
CA VAL A 42 -9.39 -15.94 -2.61
C VAL A 42 -10.47 -16.84 -2.02
N THR A 43 -11.11 -16.44 -0.92
CA THR A 43 -12.20 -17.20 -0.30
C THR A 43 -13.41 -17.30 -1.23
N SER A 44 -13.82 -16.22 -1.89
CA SER A 44 -14.93 -16.26 -2.85
C SER A 44 -14.64 -17.13 -4.07
N ALA A 45 -13.40 -17.15 -4.56
CA ALA A 45 -12.97 -18.02 -5.64
C ALA A 45 -13.01 -19.50 -5.22
N TYR A 46 -12.63 -19.80 -3.98
CA TYR A 46 -12.75 -21.13 -3.39
C TYR A 46 -14.20 -21.58 -3.24
N GLU A 47 -15.09 -20.75 -2.71
CA GLU A 47 -16.52 -21.10 -2.55
C GLU A 47 -17.18 -21.39 -3.90
N ARG A 48 -16.78 -20.68 -4.96
CA ARG A 48 -17.38 -20.81 -6.29
C ARG A 48 -16.83 -21.99 -7.10
N ASN A 49 -15.54 -22.30 -6.98
CA ASN A 49 -14.85 -23.28 -7.82
C ASN A 49 -14.42 -24.54 -7.04
N GLY A 50 -14.63 -24.58 -5.73
CA GLY A 50 -14.31 -25.72 -4.87
C GLY A 50 -12.81 -25.94 -4.65
N LYS A 51 -12.47 -27.13 -4.14
CA LYS A 51 -11.09 -27.54 -3.81
C LYS A 51 -10.19 -27.64 -5.04
N ASP A 52 -10.76 -27.92 -6.21
CA ASP A 52 -10.04 -28.10 -7.45
C ASP A 52 -9.36 -26.80 -7.91
N PHE A 53 -9.91 -25.64 -7.56
CA PHE A 53 -9.30 -24.34 -7.83
C PHE A 53 -7.94 -24.17 -7.14
N PHE A 54 -7.78 -24.60 -5.89
CA PHE A 54 -6.50 -24.50 -5.18
C PHE A 54 -5.48 -25.50 -5.71
N LEU A 55 -5.93 -26.70 -6.07
CA LEU A 55 -5.07 -27.70 -6.68
C LEU A 55 -4.60 -27.25 -8.06
N ASP A 56 -5.48 -26.62 -8.85
CA ASP A 56 -5.10 -25.97 -10.09
C ASP A 56 -4.12 -24.83 -9.82
N LEU A 57 -4.36 -23.98 -8.81
CA LEU A 57 -3.44 -22.88 -8.44
C LEU A 57 -2.01 -23.37 -8.12
N LEU A 58 -1.89 -24.51 -7.44
CA LEU A 58 -0.63 -25.05 -6.92
C LEU A 58 0.08 -25.99 -7.90
N TYR A 59 -0.67 -26.75 -8.70
CA TYR A 59 -0.15 -27.90 -9.44
C TYR A 59 -0.52 -27.93 -10.94
N ALA A 60 -1.32 -26.97 -11.44
CA ALA A 60 -1.66 -26.97 -12.86
C ALA A 60 -0.43 -26.64 -13.73
N THR A 61 -0.18 -27.49 -14.72
CA THR A 61 0.80 -27.23 -15.79
C THR A 61 0.28 -26.20 -16.81
N LYS A 62 -1.04 -25.98 -16.85
CA LYS A 62 -1.72 -24.89 -17.56
C LYS A 62 -2.88 -24.39 -16.72
N TYR A 63 -2.83 -23.12 -16.33
CA TYR A 63 -3.92 -22.48 -15.62
C TYR A 63 -5.12 -22.24 -16.54
N THR A 64 -6.32 -22.39 -16.00
CA THR A 64 -7.51 -21.83 -16.64
C THR A 64 -7.39 -20.31 -16.66
N TRP A 65 -7.99 -19.64 -17.67
CA TRP A 65 -7.91 -18.18 -17.83
C TRP A 65 -8.34 -17.43 -16.55
N THR A 66 -9.30 -17.98 -15.81
CA THR A 66 -9.74 -17.49 -14.50
C THR A 66 -8.69 -17.62 -13.41
N ALA A 67 -7.97 -18.74 -13.33
CA ALA A 67 -6.94 -18.96 -12.32
C ALA A 67 -5.69 -18.10 -12.57
N GLU A 68 -5.22 -18.02 -13.81
CA GLU A 68 -4.07 -17.17 -14.19
C GLU A 68 -4.36 -15.70 -13.84
N TYR A 69 -5.56 -15.24 -14.18
CA TYR A 69 -5.99 -13.88 -13.91
C TYR A 69 -6.11 -13.60 -12.39
N VAL A 70 -6.66 -14.51 -11.58
CA VAL A 70 -6.74 -14.35 -10.12
C VAL A 70 -5.34 -14.26 -9.48
N ILE A 71 -4.38 -15.05 -9.97
CA ILE A 71 -2.99 -14.99 -9.51
C ILE A 71 -2.38 -13.62 -9.87
N VAL A 72 -2.56 -13.15 -11.10
CA VAL A 72 -2.00 -11.87 -11.55
C VAL A 72 -2.62 -10.70 -10.79
N ALA A 73 -3.95 -10.61 -10.70
CA ALA A 73 -4.59 -9.50 -10.00
C ALA A 73 -4.34 -9.55 -8.48
N GLY A 74 -4.37 -10.75 -7.88
CA GLY A 74 -4.05 -10.93 -6.45
C GLY A 74 -2.61 -10.56 -6.12
N SER A 75 -1.64 -10.96 -6.96
CA SER A 75 -0.23 -10.58 -6.75
C SER A 75 0.00 -9.08 -6.93
N VAL A 76 -0.64 -8.43 -7.90
CA VAL A 76 -0.55 -6.96 -8.07
C VAL A 76 -1.12 -6.22 -6.86
N ILE A 77 -2.27 -6.66 -6.31
CA ILE A 77 -2.81 -6.10 -5.06
C ILE A 77 -1.84 -6.27 -3.90
N LEU A 78 -1.25 -7.45 -3.74
CA LEU A 78 -0.32 -7.70 -2.64
C LEU A 78 0.95 -6.85 -2.75
N VAL A 79 1.47 -6.65 -3.96
CA VAL A 79 2.60 -5.75 -4.21
C VAL A 79 2.23 -4.31 -3.88
N SER A 80 1.04 -3.85 -4.28
CA SER A 80 0.51 -2.54 -3.89
C SER A 80 0.47 -2.38 -2.36
N ALA A 81 -0.03 -3.40 -1.64
CA ALA A 81 -0.15 -3.36 -0.19
C ALA A 81 1.22 -3.24 0.50
N ILE A 82 2.23 -3.95 -0.02
CA ILE A 82 3.62 -3.84 0.45
C ILE A 82 4.14 -2.42 0.25
N ILE A 83 3.87 -1.80 -0.90
CA ILE A 83 4.30 -0.43 -1.19
C ILE A 83 3.62 0.56 -0.24
N PHE A 84 2.32 0.42 0.03
CA PHE A 84 1.63 1.27 1.00
C PHE A 84 2.15 1.08 2.42
N MET A 85 2.41 -0.16 2.85
CA MET A 85 3.03 -0.46 4.15
C MET A 85 4.45 0.11 4.27
N ALA A 86 5.24 0.05 3.20
CA ALA A 86 6.56 0.67 3.15
C ALA A 86 6.47 2.20 3.20
N THR A 87 5.51 2.79 2.48
CA THR A 87 5.24 4.24 2.46
C THR A 87 4.84 4.74 3.85
N MET A 88 3.98 4.00 4.56
CA MET A 88 3.65 4.26 5.96
C MET A 88 4.90 4.22 6.84
N SER A 89 5.70 3.16 6.72
CA SER A 89 6.90 2.95 7.55
C SER A 89 7.93 4.07 7.36
N ILE A 90 8.18 4.46 6.10
CA ILE A 90 9.09 5.57 5.76
C ILE A 90 8.52 6.90 6.27
N SER A 91 7.21 7.11 6.19
CA SER A 91 6.56 8.34 6.68
C SER A 91 6.71 8.49 8.20
N LEU A 92 6.48 7.41 8.95
CA LEU A 92 6.69 7.39 10.41
C LEU A 92 8.16 7.60 10.76
N PHE A 93 9.09 7.04 9.99
CA PHE A 93 10.51 7.27 10.18
C PHE A 93 10.90 8.75 9.95
N TYR A 94 10.34 9.39 8.93
CA TYR A 94 10.54 10.82 8.66
C TYR A 94 9.94 11.70 9.75
N LEU A 95 8.77 11.32 10.27
CA LEU A 95 8.12 12.01 11.38
C LEU A 95 8.95 11.91 12.67
N ASN A 96 9.49 10.74 12.97
CA ASN A 96 10.38 10.54 14.12
C ASN A 96 11.67 11.38 13.99
N ASN A 97 12.26 11.45 12.80
CA ASN A 97 13.46 12.26 12.54
C ASN A 97 13.17 13.77 12.63
N LEU A 98 11.99 14.23 12.22
CA LEU A 98 11.55 15.61 12.42
C LEU A 98 11.43 15.93 13.91
N SER A 99 10.86 15.00 14.70
CA SER A 99 10.69 15.16 16.14
C SER A 99 12.01 15.17 16.92
N THR A 100 13.03 14.41 16.48
CA THR A 100 14.27 14.19 17.25
C THR A 100 15.48 14.97 16.73
N LYS A 101 15.57 15.21 15.41
CA LYS A 101 16.76 15.77 14.75
C LYS A 101 16.50 17.10 14.03
N ARG A 102 15.26 17.61 14.02
CA ARG A 102 14.82 18.84 13.31
C ARG A 102 15.34 18.95 11.86
N ARG A 103 15.62 17.82 11.19
CA ARG A 103 16.02 17.81 9.77
C ARG A 103 14.77 17.76 8.92
N ARG A 104 14.64 18.71 7.97
CA ARG A 104 13.55 18.71 6.99
C ARG A 104 13.77 17.56 5.99
N PRO A 105 12.90 16.53 5.98
CA PRO A 105 13.01 15.45 5.01
C PRO A 105 12.50 15.91 3.65
N SER A 106 13.08 15.38 2.57
CA SER A 106 12.51 15.52 1.23
C SER A 106 11.27 14.63 1.13
N LEU A 107 10.11 15.22 0.85
CA LEU A 107 8.84 14.47 0.72
C LEU A 107 8.64 13.85 -0.67
N ASN A 108 9.42 14.28 -1.68
CA ASN A 108 9.34 13.78 -3.05
C ASN A 108 9.36 12.25 -3.19
N PRO A 109 10.26 11.49 -2.54
CA PRO A 109 10.25 10.03 -2.63
C PRO A 109 9.00 9.39 -2.02
N LEU A 110 8.43 9.98 -0.96
CA LEU A 110 7.18 9.50 -0.35
C LEU A 110 5.99 9.67 -1.28
N PHE A 111 5.88 10.83 -1.94
CA PHE A 111 4.84 11.05 -2.95
C PHE A 111 5.01 10.12 -4.15
N GLY A 112 6.25 9.85 -4.57
CA GLY A 112 6.53 8.89 -5.64
C GLY A 112 6.07 7.48 -5.30
N LEU A 113 6.39 6.99 -4.10
CA LEU A 113 5.95 5.67 -3.63
C LEU A 113 4.43 5.59 -3.47
N TYR A 114 3.81 6.62 -2.91
CA TYR A 114 2.35 6.69 -2.76
C TYR A 114 1.64 6.66 -4.12
N PHE A 115 2.15 7.43 -5.09
CA PHE A 115 1.61 7.46 -6.46
C PHE A 115 1.81 6.12 -7.18
N LEU A 116 2.95 5.46 -6.97
CA LEU A 116 3.20 4.13 -7.51
C LEU A 116 2.20 3.10 -6.96
N GLY A 117 1.91 3.14 -5.65
CA GLY A 117 0.86 2.32 -5.04
C GLY A 117 -0.51 2.56 -5.68
N LEU A 118 -0.90 3.83 -5.86
CA LEU A 118 -2.16 4.18 -6.53
C LEU A 118 -2.23 3.67 -7.99
N LEU A 119 -1.13 3.76 -8.74
CA LEU A 119 -1.07 3.23 -10.10
C LEU A 119 -1.29 1.72 -10.15
N LEU A 120 -0.67 0.96 -9.24
CA LEU A 120 -0.90 -0.47 -9.14
C LEU A 120 -2.36 -0.79 -8.79
N LEU A 121 -2.97 -0.01 -7.91
CA LEU A 121 -4.37 -0.14 -7.54
C LEU A 121 -5.30 0.11 -8.74
N ILE A 122 -4.99 1.09 -9.60
CA ILE A 122 -5.70 1.32 -10.87
C ILE A 122 -5.53 0.14 -11.81
N VAL A 123 -4.31 -0.39 -11.97
CA VAL A 123 -4.05 -1.57 -12.82
C VAL A 123 -4.86 -2.77 -12.33
N THR A 124 -4.89 -3.01 -11.02
CA THR A 124 -5.74 -4.04 -10.42
C THR A 124 -7.21 -3.82 -10.77
N LEU A 125 -7.72 -2.60 -10.61
CA LEU A 125 -9.13 -2.28 -10.86
C LEU A 125 -9.51 -2.52 -12.33
N LEU A 126 -8.68 -2.04 -13.26
CA LEU A 126 -8.86 -2.26 -14.70
C LEU A 126 -8.84 -3.75 -15.04
N SER A 127 -7.89 -4.47 -14.43
CA SER A 127 -7.82 -5.91 -14.58
C SER A 127 -9.15 -6.52 -14.11
N ALA A 128 -9.64 -6.16 -12.91
CA ALA A 128 -10.82 -6.80 -12.31
C ALA A 128 -12.10 -6.52 -13.12
N ILE A 129 -12.20 -5.34 -13.71
CA ILE A 129 -13.26 -4.98 -14.65
C ILE A 129 -13.23 -5.89 -15.89
N MET A 130 -12.04 -6.15 -16.45
CA MET A 130 -11.94 -7.07 -17.60
C MET A 130 -12.46 -8.46 -17.27
N LEU A 131 -12.28 -8.96 -16.04
CA LEU A 131 -12.85 -10.26 -15.64
C LEU A 131 -14.38 -10.26 -15.57
N ARG A 132 -15.01 -9.12 -15.26
CA ARG A 132 -16.48 -9.04 -15.20
C ARG A 132 -17.13 -8.95 -16.58
N TYR A 133 -16.42 -8.40 -17.56
CA TYR A 133 -16.94 -8.10 -18.89
C TYR A 133 -16.31 -8.93 -20.03
N SER A 134 -15.44 -9.87 -19.69
CA SER A 134 -14.97 -10.95 -20.58
C SER A 134 -15.85 -12.19 -20.42
#